data_AF-A0A523LFM3-F1
#
_entry.id   AF-A0A523LFM3-F1
#
_cell.length_a   1.000
_cell.length_b   1.000
_cell.length_c   1.000
_cell.angle_alpha   90.00
_cell.angle_beta   90.00
_cell.angle_gamma   90.00
#
_symmetry.space_group_name_H-M   'P 1'
#
loop_
_entity.id
_entity.type
_entity.pdbx_description
1 polymer ?
#
loop_
_entity_poly.entity_id
_entity_poly.type
_entity_poly.pdbx_seq_one_letter_code
_entity_poly.pdbx_strand_id
1 'polypeptide(L)'
;LVWIMLAQRAARGLGSLYAHANQMTMEEAGAVHMDWTPRGWMKTEPDLLIFEQHLYLRQPGYGTSYITGKYLLERTLADYSKQAEERGEAFRLRDFFDRLNAIDSIPISLARWEMTGLDDEIKAMADNEY
;
A
#
# COMPACT_ATOMS: atom_id res chain seq x y z
N LEU A 1 -10.71 -12.32 9.20
CA LEU A 1 -9.48 -12.66 8.46
C LEU A 1 -8.94 -11.46 7.69
N VAL A 2 -9.70 -10.84 6.76
CA VAL A 2 -9.27 -9.67 5.97
C VAL A 2 -8.62 -8.56 6.81
N TRP A 3 -9.32 -8.08 7.85
CA TRP A 3 -8.81 -7.01 8.72
C TRP A 3 -7.56 -7.40 9.53
N ILE A 4 -7.43 -8.68 9.89
CA ILE A 4 -6.27 -9.19 10.63
C ILE A 4 -5.04 -9.20 9.71
N MET A 5 -5.20 -9.68 8.47
CA MET A 5 -4.12 -9.69 7.48
C MET A 5 -3.71 -8.26 7.07
N LEU A 6 -4.66 -7.32 7.06
CA LEU A 6 -4.35 -5.91 6.83
C LEU A 6 -3.53 -5.33 8.00
N ALA A 7 -3.93 -5.59 9.25
CA ALA A 7 -3.18 -5.14 10.43
C ALA A 7 -1.76 -5.73 10.47
N GLN A 8 -1.61 -7.02 10.12
CA GLN A 8 -0.31 -7.68 10.00
C GLN A 8 0.59 -6.99 8.96
N ARG A 9 0.06 -6.66 7.77
CA ARG A 9 0.80 -5.89 6.75
C ARG A 9 1.18 -4.49 7.24
N ALA A 10 0.28 -3.81 7.96
CA ALA A 10 0.56 -2.50 8.54
C ALA A 10 1.68 -2.56 9.60
N ALA A 11 1.64 -3.55 10.49
CA ALA A 11 2.67 -3.76 11.51
C ALA A 11 4.05 -3.99 10.89
N ARG A 12 4.13 -4.82 9.84
CA ARG A 12 5.37 -5.06 9.06
C ARG A 12 5.88 -3.79 8.40
N GLY A 13 4.98 -3.06 7.73
CA GLY A 13 5.32 -1.82 7.04
C GLY A 13 5.86 -0.77 7.99
N LEU A 14 5.20 -0.54 9.13
CA LEU A 14 5.63 0.42 10.14
C LEU A 14 6.96 0.04 10.77
N GLY A 15 7.13 -1.22 11.20
CA GLY A 15 8.42 -1.68 11.73
C GLY A 15 9.56 -1.48 10.74
N SER A 16 9.34 -1.80 9.46
CA SER A 16 10.32 -1.57 8.40
C SER A 16 10.65 -0.09 8.19
N LEU A 17 9.67 0.81 8.24
CA LEU A 17 9.91 2.25 8.14
C LEU A 17 10.73 2.77 9.33
N TYR A 18 10.42 2.36 10.56
CA TYR A 18 11.18 2.76 11.74
C TYR A 18 12.62 2.26 11.69
N ALA A 19 12.84 1.04 11.21
CA ALA A 19 14.19 0.51 11.00
C ALA A 19 14.98 1.33 9.97
N HIS A 20 14.40 1.60 8.80
CA HIS A 20 15.05 2.38 7.74
C HIS A 20 15.22 3.86 8.08
N ALA A 21 14.40 4.40 8.98
CA ALA A 21 14.54 5.74 9.53
C ALA A 21 15.58 5.82 10.68
N ASN A 22 16.26 4.72 11.02
CA ASN A 22 17.17 4.61 12.18
C ASN A 22 16.50 4.95 13.53
N GLN A 23 15.18 4.80 13.62
CA GLN A 23 14.42 5.00 14.87
C GLN A 23 14.33 3.71 15.70
N MET A 24 14.52 2.56 15.07
CA MET A 24 14.54 1.23 15.68
C MET A 24 15.66 0.39 15.06
N THR A 25 16.21 -0.54 15.82
CA THR A 25 17.01 -1.65 15.31
C THR A 25 16.11 -2.65 14.56
N MET A 26 16.71 -3.55 13.77
CA MET A 26 15.96 -4.61 13.08
C MET A 26 15.25 -5.56 14.06
N GLU A 27 15.83 -5.77 15.26
CA GLU A 27 15.22 -6.57 16.32
C GLU A 27 13.97 -5.89 16.89
N GLU A 28 14.06 -4.60 17.21
CA GLU A 28 12.93 -3.80 17.69
C GLU A 28 11.80 -3.70 16.64
N ALA A 29 12.16 -3.54 15.35
CA ALA A 29 11.19 -3.59 14.25
C ALA A 29 10.51 -4.97 14.14
N GLY A 30 11.23 -6.05 14.43
CA GLY A 30 10.67 -7.39 14.57
C GLY A 30 9.63 -7.49 15.69
N ALA A 31 9.89 -6.85 16.84
CA ALA A 31 8.96 -6.80 17.96
C ALA A 31 7.66 -6.05 17.59
N VAL A 32 7.75 -4.93 16.85
CA VAL A 32 6.55 -4.23 16.33
C VAL A 32 5.69 -5.18 15.50
N HIS A 33 6.30 -5.93 14.59
CA HIS A 33 5.56 -6.90 13.79
C HIS A 33 4.91 -8.01 14.63
N MET A 34 5.62 -8.55 15.63
CA MET A 34 5.07 -9.57 16.53
C MET A 34 3.89 -9.08 17.38
N ASP A 35 4.07 -7.94 18.06
CA ASP A 35 3.13 -7.46 19.07
C ASP A 35 1.87 -6.86 18.45
N TRP A 36 1.99 -6.27 17.26
CA TRP A 36 0.88 -5.63 16.58
C TRP A 36 0.18 -6.54 15.56
N THR A 37 0.67 -7.77 15.34
CA THR A 37 -0.09 -8.77 14.60
C THR A 37 -1.19 -9.35 15.47
N PRO A 38 -2.48 -9.19 15.11
CA PRO A 38 -3.57 -9.69 15.93
C PRO A 38 -3.52 -11.22 16.11
N ARG A 39 -4.11 -11.70 17.21
CA ARG A 39 -4.18 -13.13 17.57
C ARG A 39 -2.84 -13.80 17.88
N GLY A 40 -1.74 -13.03 17.94
CA GLY A 40 -0.43 -13.55 18.31
C GLY A 40 0.20 -14.50 17.28
N TRP A 41 -0.28 -14.51 16.03
CA TRP A 41 0.17 -15.44 15.00
C TRP A 41 1.66 -15.36 14.68
N MET A 42 2.26 -14.19 14.84
CA MET A 42 3.71 -14.04 14.64
C MET A 42 4.54 -14.44 15.86
N LYS A 43 3.92 -14.62 17.04
CA LYS A 43 4.63 -15.09 18.25
C LYS A 43 4.96 -16.58 18.18
N THR A 44 4.27 -17.33 17.33
CA THR A 44 4.47 -18.77 17.14
C THR A 44 5.35 -19.11 15.93
N GLU A 45 5.83 -18.11 15.18
CA GLU A 45 6.51 -18.28 13.89
C GLU A 45 7.86 -17.52 13.85
N PRO A 46 8.85 -17.88 14.71
CA PRO A 46 10.09 -17.12 14.86
C PRO A 46 10.97 -17.11 13.61
N ASP A 47 11.05 -18.23 12.88
CA ASP A 47 11.86 -18.32 11.66
C ASP A 47 11.28 -17.45 10.53
N LEU A 48 9.95 -17.40 10.41
CA LEU A 48 9.25 -16.54 9.47
C LEU A 48 9.50 -15.06 9.80
N LEU A 49 9.45 -14.69 11.07
CA LEU A 49 9.73 -13.32 11.52
C LEU A 49 11.12 -12.88 11.08
N ILE A 50 12.15 -13.69 11.34
CA ILE A 50 13.55 -13.40 10.98
C ILE A 50 13.69 -13.28 9.45
N PHE A 51 13.10 -14.22 8.71
CA PHE A 51 13.10 -14.18 7.25
C PHE A 51 12.52 -12.86 6.70
N GLU A 52 11.38 -12.42 7.24
CA GLU A 52 10.72 -11.19 6.81
C GLU A 52 11.53 -9.94 7.15
N GLN A 53 12.18 -9.88 8.32
CA GLN A 53 13.09 -8.78 8.64
C GLN A 53 14.27 -8.70 7.67
N HIS A 54 14.87 -9.84 7.31
CA HIS A 54 15.91 -9.87 6.27
C HIS A 54 15.41 -9.48 4.89
N LEU A 55 14.16 -9.81 4.53
CA LEU A 55 13.54 -9.34 3.29
C LEU A 55 13.42 -7.82 3.29
N TYR A 56 12.89 -7.22 4.36
CA TYR A 56 12.69 -5.78 4.45
C TYR A 56 13.98 -4.98 4.53
N LEU A 57 15.05 -5.56 5.09
CA LEU A 57 16.39 -4.98 5.04
C LEU A 57 16.91 -4.88 3.59
N ARG A 58 16.67 -5.91 2.78
CA ARG A 58 17.14 -5.98 1.38
C ARG A 58 16.24 -5.26 0.38
N GLN A 59 14.98 -5.05 0.74
CA GLN A 59 13.98 -4.41 -0.12
C GLN A 59 13.24 -3.31 0.65
N PRO A 60 13.88 -2.15 0.87
CA PRO A 60 13.23 -1.00 1.51
C PRO A 60 11.94 -0.63 0.78
N GLY A 61 10.86 -0.39 1.54
CA GLY A 61 9.55 -0.04 0.99
C GLY A 61 8.68 -1.23 0.51
N TYR A 62 9.21 -2.46 0.45
CA TYR A 62 8.42 -3.62 0.04
C TYR A 62 7.23 -3.86 0.97
N GLY A 63 7.46 -3.86 2.30
CA GLY A 63 6.41 -4.11 3.29
C GLY A 63 5.29 -3.06 3.27
N THR A 64 5.65 -1.78 3.08
CA THR A 64 4.69 -0.67 3.05
C THR A 64 3.89 -0.62 1.76
N SER A 65 4.46 -1.11 0.65
CA SER A 65 3.81 -1.10 -0.68
C SER A 65 2.43 -1.75 -0.70
N TYR A 66 2.19 -2.77 0.12
CA TYR A 66 0.87 -3.41 0.23
C TYR A 66 -0.21 -2.49 0.78
N ILE A 67 0.16 -1.60 1.70
CA ILE A 67 -0.78 -0.68 2.35
C ILE A 67 -0.93 0.58 1.50
N THR A 68 0.18 1.16 1.05
CA THR A 68 0.16 2.38 0.23
C THR A 68 -0.48 2.10 -1.13
N GLY A 69 -0.15 0.98 -1.77
CA GLY A 69 -0.78 0.56 -3.03
C GLY A 69 -2.29 0.33 -2.91
N LYS A 70 -2.74 -0.31 -1.82
CA LYS A 70 -4.18 -0.46 -1.52
C LYS A 70 -4.85 0.90 -1.38
N TYR A 71 -4.26 1.80 -0.59
CA TYR A 71 -4.80 3.14 -0.37
C TYR A 71 -4.93 3.92 -1.70
N LEU A 72 -3.89 3.92 -2.54
CA LEU A 72 -3.92 4.58 -3.84
C LEU A 72 -4.98 3.98 -4.76
N LEU A 73 -5.14 2.64 -4.76
CA LEU A 73 -6.16 1.96 -5.56
C LEU A 73 -7.58 2.32 -5.09
N GLU A 74 -7.82 2.34 -3.77
CA GLU A 74 -9.11 2.74 -3.19
C GLU A 74 -9.45 4.20 -3.50
N ARG A 75 -8.46 5.10 -3.44
CA ARG A 75 -8.63 6.50 -3.84
C ARG A 75 -8.99 6.61 -5.33
N THR A 76 -8.28 5.88 -6.18
CA THR A 76 -8.53 5.85 -7.63
C THR A 76 -9.94 5.34 -7.94
N LEU A 77 -10.38 4.27 -7.26
CA LEU A 77 -11.73 3.73 -7.37
C LEU A 77 -12.79 4.76 -6.95
N ALA A 78 -12.57 5.44 -5.82
CA ALA A 78 -13.47 6.46 -5.32
C ALA A 78 -13.63 7.61 -6.32
N ASP A 79 -12.52 8.16 -6.81
CA ASP A 79 -12.54 9.26 -7.80
C ASP A 79 -13.20 8.83 -9.11
N TYR A 80 -12.88 7.64 -9.61
CA TYR A 80 -13.52 7.09 -10.81
C TYR A 80 -15.03 6.92 -10.65
N SER A 81 -15.48 6.37 -9.51
CA SER A 81 -16.91 6.18 -9.22
C SER A 81 -17.66 7.49 -9.10
N LYS A 82 -17.06 8.49 -8.44
CA LYS A 82 -17.64 9.82 -8.27
C LYS A 82 -17.82 10.51 -9.63
N GLN A 83 -16.82 10.45 -10.50
CA GLN A 83 -16.93 11.03 -11.84
C GLN A 83 -17.96 10.32 -12.72
N ALA A 84 -18.13 9.01 -12.59
CA ALA A 84 -19.20 8.28 -13.29
C ALA A 84 -20.58 8.78 -12.83
N GLU A 85 -20.77 8.92 -11.51
CA GLU A 85 -22.00 9.48 -10.94
C GLU A 85 -22.27 10.92 -11.43
N GLU A 86 -21.25 11.78 -11.44
CA GLU A 86 -21.35 13.17 -11.93
C GLU A 86 -21.71 13.26 -13.42
N ARG A 87 -21.34 12.26 -14.23
CA ARG A 87 -21.75 12.14 -15.65
C ARG A 87 -23.14 11.52 -15.83
N GLY A 88 -23.80 11.09 -14.75
CA GLY A 88 -25.08 10.37 -14.81
C GLY A 88 -24.93 8.92 -15.32
N GLU A 89 -23.72 8.37 -15.28
CA GLU A 89 -23.43 7.00 -15.68
C GLU A 89 -23.60 6.03 -14.51
N ALA A 90 -24.09 4.83 -14.77
CA ALA A 90 -24.14 3.78 -13.75
C ALA A 90 -22.73 3.24 -13.51
N PHE A 91 -22.20 3.39 -12.29
CA PHE A 91 -20.92 2.81 -11.91
C PHE A 91 -20.96 1.28 -11.95
N ARG A 92 -19.98 0.67 -12.63
CA ARG A 92 -19.78 -0.79 -12.67
C ARG A 92 -18.33 -1.10 -12.29
N LEU A 93 -18.16 -1.92 -11.26
CA LEU A 93 -16.85 -2.32 -10.77
C LEU A 93 -16.00 -3.03 -11.84
N ARG A 94 -16.65 -3.78 -12.74
CA ARG A 94 -15.98 -4.44 -13.86
C ARG A 94 -15.31 -3.43 -14.78
N ASP A 95 -16.02 -2.37 -15.17
CA ASP A 95 -15.49 -1.37 -16.11
C ASP A 95 -14.28 -0.63 -15.53
N PHE A 96 -14.26 -0.40 -14.21
CA PHE A 96 -13.08 0.10 -13.50
C PHE A 96 -11.87 -0.84 -13.65
N PHE A 97 -12.03 -2.13 -13.35
CA PHE A 97 -10.93 -3.10 -13.44
C PHE A 97 -10.53 -3.39 -14.89
N ASP A 98 -11.46 -3.40 -15.84
CA ASP A 98 -11.17 -3.56 -17.26
C ASP A 98 -10.26 -2.43 -17.76
N ARG A 99 -10.56 -1.18 -17.38
CA ARG A 99 -9.75 -0.02 -17.74
C ARG A 99 -8.40 -0.01 -17.02
N LEU A 100 -8.36 -0.33 -15.72
CA LEU A 100 -7.11 -0.44 -14.98
C LEU A 100 -6.19 -1.52 -15.57
N ASN A 101 -6.73 -2.68 -15.93
CA ASN A 101 -5.95 -3.77 -16.52
C ASN A 101 -5.45 -3.42 -17.93
N ALA A 102 -6.21 -2.64 -18.70
CA ALA A 102 -5.79 -2.20 -20.03
C ALA A 102 -4.61 -1.21 -20.01
N ILE A 103 -4.41 -0.49 -18.91
CA ILE A 103 -3.29 0.43 -18.70
C ILE A 103 -1.97 -0.32 -18.38
N ASP A 104 -2.07 -1.59 -17.95
CA ASP A 104 -0.95 -2.42 -17.49
C ASP A 104 -0.30 -1.91 -16.18
N SER A 105 0.85 -2.48 -15.80
CA SER A 105 1.52 -2.27 -14.52
C SER A 105 2.33 -0.97 -14.50
N ILE A 106 1.63 0.15 -14.23
CA ILE A 106 2.24 1.45 -13.93
C ILE A 106 1.93 1.89 -12.49
N PRO A 107 2.65 2.88 -11.93
CA PRO A 107 2.27 3.50 -10.66
C PRO A 107 0.80 3.90 -10.60
N ILE A 108 0.11 3.58 -9.51
CA ILE A 108 -1.34 3.82 -9.38
C ILE A 108 -1.70 5.31 -9.50
N SER A 109 -0.82 6.23 -9.10
CA SER A 109 -1.01 7.66 -9.32
C SER A 109 -1.09 8.05 -10.80
N LEU A 110 -0.30 7.40 -11.67
CA LEU A 110 -0.39 7.59 -13.13
C LEU A 110 -1.64 6.93 -13.69
N ALA A 111 -2.00 5.73 -13.22
CA ALA A 111 -3.25 5.09 -13.63
C ALA A 111 -4.47 5.94 -13.24
N ARG A 112 -4.45 6.56 -12.05
CA ARG A 112 -5.48 7.51 -11.61
C ARG A 112 -5.58 8.69 -12.55
N TRP A 113 -4.45 9.29 -12.92
CA TRP A 113 -4.43 10.39 -13.88
C TRP A 113 -5.00 9.98 -15.24
N GLU A 114 -4.57 8.85 -15.80
CA GLU A 114 -5.07 8.32 -17.07
C GLU A 114 -6.59 8.01 -17.03
N MET A 115 -7.07 7.45 -15.92
CA MET A 115 -8.47 7.04 -15.78
C MET A 115 -9.42 8.22 -15.50
N THR A 116 -8.95 9.25 -14.80
CA THR A 116 -9.81 10.31 -14.23
C THR A 116 -9.47 11.72 -14.69
N GLY A 117 -8.31 11.92 -15.33
CA GLY A 117 -7.76 13.23 -15.66
C GLY A 117 -7.26 14.04 -14.46
N LEU A 118 -7.35 13.52 -13.23
CA LEU A 118 -6.89 14.22 -12.02
C LEU A 118 -5.37 14.13 -11.91
N ASP A 119 -4.70 15.28 -12.07
CA ASP A 119 -3.24 15.39 -12.12
C ASP A 119 -2.61 15.98 -10.84
N ASP A 120 -3.38 16.10 -9.76
CA ASP A 120 -2.94 16.70 -8.50
C ASP A 120 -1.72 15.98 -7.89
N GLU A 121 -1.71 14.65 -7.92
CA GLU A 121 -0.57 13.85 -7.44
C GLU A 121 0.65 13.98 -8.37
N ILE A 122 0.43 14.15 -9.68
CA ILE A 122 1.52 14.29 -10.65
C ILE A 122 2.21 15.64 -10.49
N LYS A 123 1.42 16.72 -10.37
CA LYS A 123 1.91 18.06 -10.07
C LYS A 123 2.66 18.10 -8.75
N ALA A 124 2.09 17.51 -7.69
CA ALA A 124 2.75 17.43 -6.40
C ALA A 124 4.11 16.70 -6.47
N MET A 125 4.25 15.65 -7.29
CA MET A 125 5.54 14.98 -7.48
C MET A 125 6.55 15.82 -8.28
N ALA A 126 6.08 16.56 -9.29
CA ALA A 126 6.92 17.43 -10.10
C ALA A 126 7.39 18.68 -9.35
N ASP A 127 6.55 19.23 -8.47
CA ASP A 127 6.85 20.43 -7.68
C ASP A 127 7.78 20.12 -6.47
N ASN A 128 7.97 18.83 -6.13
CA ASN A 128 8.90 18.36 -5.11
C ASN A 128 10.33 18.15 -5.65
N GLU A 129 10.80 19.03 -6.54
CA GLU A 129 12.23 19.13 -6.84
C GLU A 129 12.96 19.69 -5.62
N TYR A 130 13.91 18.91 -5.09
CA TYR A 130 14.79 19.28 -3.98
C TYR A 130 15.71 20.46 -4.32
#